data_AF-A0A8J2H810-F1
#
_entry.id   AF-A0A8J2H810-F1
#
_cell.length_a   1.000
_cell.length_b   1.000
_cell.length_c   1.000
_cell.angle_alpha   90.00
_cell.angle_beta   90.00
_cell.angle_gamma   90.00
#
_symmetry.space_group_name_H-M   'P 1'
#
loop_
_entity.id
_entity.type
_entity.pdbx_description
1 polymer ?
#
loop_
_entity_poly.entity_id
_entity_poly.type
_entity_poly.pdbx_seq_one_letter_code
_entity_poly.pdbx_strand_id
1 'polypeptide(L)'
;MARSDKKHRNKARFIKKYDDFTVTGKTNGSECVNSSRIVDKLDKTHINNLSSSESGIDYPLDLWYLISEHIKPEDVGKFSVICKSSYYVTRTGKFWFHLYKRYYKPLPYLPERLRPECMVLLHGIRACVIRTLHFTYFSSLEKVNKNPYLEQKEPHSLVKRRCCLMWHKKGENHWFYYFKLKDISSNVNNTKNNCISNIINEEFHENNMLEEVAINPENNCRILRVTCLNYGMIPLVNSLILQSVKMDLSPGFKHHRLHLNFSSNYSSKVPTHVVILSGVVDCKVIDWWHPCYPHHDRVIDIPLPTVESWDS
;
A
#
# COMPACT_ATOMS: atom_id res chain seq x y z
N MET A 1 1.19 -9.05 47.86
CA MET A 1 2.32 -9.48 47.00
C MET A 1 1.88 -10.69 46.18
N ALA A 2 2.41 -10.86 44.96
CA ALA A 2 2.12 -11.91 43.97
C ALA A 2 0.92 -11.71 43.01
N ARG A 3 1.05 -10.75 42.07
CA ARG A 3 0.41 -10.78 40.73
C ARG A 3 1.28 -10.01 39.73
N SER A 4 2.38 -10.61 39.25
CA SER A 4 3.20 -10.00 38.17
C SER A 4 3.74 -10.96 37.10
N ASP A 5 3.74 -12.29 37.30
CA ASP A 5 4.50 -13.17 36.39
C ASP A 5 3.72 -13.88 35.26
N LYS A 6 2.41 -13.68 35.12
CA LYS A 6 1.64 -14.31 34.03
C LYS A 6 1.66 -13.53 32.70
N LYS A 7 2.07 -12.26 32.68
CA LYS A 7 2.02 -11.42 31.47
C LYS A 7 3.26 -11.57 30.56
N HIS A 8 4.36 -12.13 31.06
CA HIS A 8 5.59 -12.32 30.27
C HIS A 8 5.68 -13.71 29.61
N ARG A 9 5.02 -14.74 30.15
CA ARG A 9 4.99 -16.08 29.55
C ARG A 9 4.17 -16.18 28.25
N ASN A 10 3.13 -15.35 28.10
CA ASN A 10 2.36 -15.30 26.86
C ASN A 10 3.07 -14.53 25.73
N LYS A 11 3.94 -13.57 26.05
CA LYS A 11 4.69 -12.78 25.06
C LYS A 11 5.72 -13.62 24.27
N ALA A 12 6.30 -14.62 24.91
CA ALA A 12 7.26 -15.54 24.27
C ALA A 12 6.59 -16.63 23.42
N ARG A 13 5.31 -16.95 23.66
CA ARG A 13 4.57 -17.96 22.88
C ARG A 13 4.03 -17.45 21.54
N PHE A 14 3.76 -16.15 21.43
CA PHE A 14 3.26 -15.55 20.18
C PHE A 14 4.34 -15.31 19.12
N ILE A 15 5.60 -15.11 19.55
CA ILE A 15 6.74 -14.96 18.62
C ILE A 15 7.17 -16.32 18.06
N LYS A 16 7.06 -17.40 18.85
CA LYS A 16 7.47 -18.74 18.44
C LYS A 16 6.57 -19.40 17.37
N LYS A 17 5.34 -18.91 17.17
CA LYS A 17 4.36 -19.55 16.28
C LYS A 17 4.56 -19.23 14.79
N TYR A 18 5.46 -18.29 14.45
CA TYR A 18 5.76 -17.92 13.06
C TYR A 18 7.08 -18.49 12.54
N ASP A 19 7.90 -19.10 13.40
CA ASP A 19 9.18 -19.72 13.00
C ASP A 19 9.01 -21.20 12.55
N ASP A 20 7.82 -21.80 12.67
CA ASP A 20 7.55 -23.22 12.36
C ASP A 20 7.02 -23.47 10.93
N PHE A 21 7.52 -22.76 9.92
CA PHE A 21 7.40 -23.21 8.53
C PHE A 21 8.67 -23.96 8.11
N THR A 22 8.91 -25.11 8.73
CA THR A 22 9.88 -26.10 8.25
C THR A 22 9.14 -27.13 7.39
N VAL A 23 9.49 -27.19 6.11
CA VAL A 23 9.08 -28.25 5.18
C VAL A 23 9.60 -29.59 5.71
N THR A 24 8.71 -30.44 6.21
CA THR A 24 9.06 -31.79 6.65
C THR A 24 9.20 -32.72 5.45
N GLY A 25 10.42 -32.85 4.93
CA GLY A 25 10.82 -33.99 4.10
C GLY A 25 11.10 -35.20 5.01
N LYS A 26 10.26 -36.24 4.91
CA LYS A 26 10.49 -37.52 5.61
C LYS A 26 11.79 -38.15 5.09
N THR A 27 12.78 -38.29 5.97
CA THR A 27 13.96 -39.15 5.76
C THR A 27 13.88 -40.29 6.77
N ASN A 28 13.64 -41.51 6.28
CA ASN A 28 13.86 -42.72 7.05
C ASN A 28 15.34 -43.06 6.90
N GLY A 29 16.06 -43.12 8.01
CA GLY A 29 17.48 -43.45 8.03
C GLY A 29 17.74 -44.94 7.85
N SER A 30 18.85 -45.25 7.17
CA SER A 30 19.71 -46.37 7.53
C SER A 30 21.11 -46.17 6.93
N GLU A 31 22.09 -46.20 7.83
CA GLU A 31 23.47 -46.67 7.68
C GLU A 31 24.50 -45.86 6.89
N CYS A 32 25.51 -45.44 7.64
CA CYS A 32 26.78 -44.93 7.16
C CYS A 32 27.64 -46.07 6.60
N VAL A 33 27.94 -46.04 5.31
CA VAL A 33 29.09 -46.76 4.75
C VAL A 33 29.94 -45.78 3.94
N ASN A 34 31.18 -45.66 4.39
CA ASN A 34 32.26 -44.96 3.75
C ASN A 34 32.64 -45.69 2.46
N SER A 35 32.54 -45.07 1.28
CA SER A 35 33.55 -45.27 0.22
C SER A 35 33.38 -44.27 -0.92
N SER A 36 34.37 -43.40 -1.04
CA SER A 36 34.93 -42.97 -2.32
C SER A 36 34.78 -44.04 -3.42
N ARG A 37 34.30 -43.62 -4.61
CA ARG A 37 34.13 -44.36 -5.88
C ARG A 37 32.68 -44.75 -6.25
N ILE A 38 31.82 -43.75 -6.46
CA ILE A 38 30.77 -43.81 -7.50
C ILE A 38 30.71 -42.41 -8.15
N VAL A 39 31.79 -42.03 -8.83
CA VAL A 39 31.79 -40.93 -9.80
C VAL A 39 31.90 -41.62 -11.15
N ASP A 40 30.79 -42.19 -11.60
CA ASP A 40 30.54 -42.60 -12.99
C ASP A 40 29.13 -43.21 -13.04
N LYS A 41 28.27 -42.64 -13.89
CA LYS A 41 26.84 -42.96 -14.09
C LYS A 41 25.85 -42.25 -13.15
N LEU A 42 25.76 -40.93 -13.28
CA LEU A 42 24.44 -40.28 -13.22
C LEU A 42 24.18 -39.62 -14.58
N ASP A 43 23.57 -40.43 -15.43
CA ASP A 43 22.69 -40.10 -16.55
C ASP A 43 22.86 -38.77 -17.30
N LYS A 44 23.49 -38.93 -18.46
CA LYS A 44 23.51 -38.05 -19.64
C LYS A 44 22.12 -37.93 -20.32
N THR A 45 21.03 -37.82 -19.58
CA THR A 45 19.65 -37.75 -20.15
C THR A 45 18.87 -36.50 -19.74
N HIS A 46 19.56 -35.42 -19.37
CA HIS A 46 18.96 -34.08 -19.28
C HIS A 46 19.79 -32.96 -19.94
N ILE A 47 20.70 -33.33 -20.86
CA ILE A 47 21.40 -32.39 -21.73
C ILE A 47 21.03 -32.75 -23.17
N ASN A 48 19.76 -32.54 -23.55
CA ASN A 48 19.32 -32.58 -24.95
C ASN A 48 17.94 -31.94 -25.12
N ASN A 49 17.77 -30.73 -24.58
CA ASN A 49 16.73 -29.78 -25.01
C ASN A 49 17.30 -28.35 -24.94
N LEU A 50 18.47 -28.14 -25.55
CA LEU A 50 18.93 -26.81 -25.90
C LEU A 50 18.32 -26.43 -27.26
N SER A 51 17.00 -26.39 -27.30
CA SER A 51 16.25 -25.79 -28.40
C SER A 51 16.08 -24.30 -28.10
N SER A 52 16.95 -23.50 -28.72
CA SER A 52 16.72 -22.11 -29.12
C SER A 52 15.59 -21.36 -28.41
N SER A 53 15.85 -20.84 -27.22
CA SER A 53 15.07 -19.74 -26.67
C SER A 53 15.99 -18.86 -25.82
N GLU A 54 15.86 -17.55 -25.95
CA GLU A 54 16.47 -16.54 -25.08
C GLU A 54 15.85 -16.60 -23.66
N SER A 55 15.67 -17.79 -23.09
CA SER A 55 15.11 -17.99 -21.77
C SER A 55 16.23 -17.96 -20.72
N GLY A 56 16.07 -17.11 -19.70
CA GLY A 56 16.99 -17.02 -18.57
C GLY A 56 16.96 -18.26 -17.68
N ILE A 57 17.88 -18.30 -16.70
CA ILE A 57 17.92 -19.36 -15.69
C ILE A 57 16.80 -19.12 -14.67
N ASP A 58 15.94 -20.13 -14.48
CA ASP A 58 14.92 -20.12 -13.43
C ASP A 58 15.51 -20.59 -12.10
N TYR A 59 15.60 -19.67 -11.15
CA TYR A 59 16.06 -19.95 -9.79
C TYR A 59 14.90 -20.36 -8.87
N PRO A 60 15.14 -21.23 -7.86
CA PRO A 60 14.14 -21.62 -6.88
C PRO A 60 13.63 -20.41 -6.08
N LEU A 61 12.37 -20.49 -5.65
CA LEU A 61 11.69 -19.38 -4.96
C LEU A 61 12.39 -18.98 -3.65
N ASP A 62 13.00 -19.93 -2.94
CA ASP A 62 13.74 -19.67 -1.71
C ASP A 62 14.90 -18.70 -1.92
N LEU A 63 15.60 -18.78 -3.07
CA LEU A 63 16.67 -17.84 -3.40
C LEU A 63 16.12 -16.42 -3.55
N TRP A 64 14.96 -16.28 -4.19
CA TRP A 64 14.30 -14.98 -4.33
C TRP A 64 13.86 -14.40 -2.98
N TYR A 65 13.40 -15.24 -2.04
CA TYR A 65 13.12 -14.79 -0.68
C TYR A 65 14.38 -14.33 0.04
N LEU A 66 15.49 -15.08 -0.03
CA LEU A 66 16.77 -14.68 0.57
C LEU A 66 17.26 -13.34 0.01
N ILE A 67 17.20 -13.15 -1.30
CA ILE A 67 17.57 -11.87 -1.94
C ILE A 67 16.64 -10.75 -1.45
N SER A 68 15.34 -11.02 -1.36
CA SER A 68 14.33 -10.03 -1.00
C SER A 68 14.55 -9.40 0.38
N GLU A 69 15.17 -10.14 1.31
CA GLU A 69 15.48 -9.66 2.66
C GLU A 69 16.46 -8.47 2.66
N HIS A 70 17.26 -8.36 1.61
CA HIS A 70 18.28 -7.33 1.45
C HIS A 70 17.82 -6.11 0.65
N ILE A 71 16.65 -6.17 0.02
CA ILE A 71 16.11 -5.08 -0.82
C ILE A 71 15.76 -3.86 0.02
N LYS A 72 16.14 -2.67 -0.48
CA LYS A 72 15.80 -1.38 0.13
C LYS A 72 14.40 -0.91 -0.32
N PRO A 73 13.72 -0.07 0.47
CA PRO A 73 12.40 0.46 0.13
C PRO A 73 12.30 1.09 -1.28
N GLU A 74 13.32 1.83 -1.70
CA GLU A 74 13.39 2.46 -3.03
C GLU A 74 13.58 1.46 -4.19
N ASP A 75 14.10 0.27 -3.91
CA ASP A 75 14.44 -0.73 -4.91
C ASP A 75 13.39 -1.84 -5.04
N VAL A 76 12.32 -1.81 -4.24
CA VAL A 76 11.22 -2.79 -4.30
C VAL A 76 10.63 -2.89 -5.71
N GLY A 77 10.43 -1.74 -6.37
CA GLY A 77 9.91 -1.69 -7.74
C GLY A 77 10.86 -2.36 -8.75
N LYS A 78 12.17 -2.04 -8.67
CA LYS A 78 13.20 -2.62 -9.53
C LYS A 78 13.32 -4.13 -9.31
N PHE A 79 13.29 -4.56 -8.06
CA PHE A 79 13.31 -5.97 -7.70
C PHE A 79 12.10 -6.71 -8.29
N SER A 80 10.89 -6.13 -8.20
CA SER A 80 9.66 -6.78 -8.68
C SER A 80 9.60 -7.01 -10.19
N VAL A 81 10.40 -6.28 -10.99
CA VAL A 81 10.36 -6.37 -12.46
C VAL A 81 11.45 -7.27 -13.05
N ILE A 82 12.29 -7.89 -12.22
CA ILE A 82 13.39 -8.77 -12.69
C ILE A 82 12.80 -10.00 -13.40
N CYS A 83 11.87 -10.69 -12.74
CA CYS A 83 11.23 -11.90 -13.25
C CYS A 83 9.91 -12.20 -12.51
N LYS A 84 9.17 -13.21 -12.96
CA LYS A 84 7.91 -13.66 -12.33
C LYS A 84 8.07 -14.03 -10.85
N SER A 85 9.16 -14.71 -10.49
CA SER A 85 9.43 -15.14 -9.10
C SER A 85 9.67 -13.94 -8.19
N SER A 86 10.49 -12.97 -8.64
CA SER A 86 10.71 -11.71 -7.89
C SER A 86 9.42 -10.92 -7.72
N TYR A 87 8.58 -10.84 -8.77
CA TYR A 87 7.27 -10.21 -8.71
C TYR A 87 6.37 -10.89 -7.68
N TYR A 88 6.27 -12.22 -7.72
CA TYR A 88 5.51 -13.01 -6.75
C TYR A 88 5.95 -12.73 -5.32
N VAL A 89 7.26 -12.76 -5.04
CA VAL A 89 7.79 -12.48 -3.70
C VAL A 89 7.33 -11.11 -3.20
N THR A 90 7.36 -10.07 -4.03
CA THR A 90 6.89 -8.72 -3.64
C THR A 90 5.38 -8.60 -3.40
N ARG A 91 4.59 -9.60 -3.78
CA ARG A 91 3.15 -9.66 -3.48
C ARG A 91 2.85 -10.34 -2.15
N THR A 92 3.81 -11.04 -1.56
CA THR A 92 3.58 -11.85 -0.36
C THR A 92 3.57 -11.02 0.92
N GLY A 93 2.82 -11.45 1.92
CA GLY A 93 2.83 -10.84 3.25
C GLY A 93 4.19 -10.93 3.93
N LYS A 94 4.90 -12.06 3.75
CA LYS A 94 6.25 -12.30 4.28
C LYS A 94 7.22 -11.21 3.87
N PHE A 95 7.23 -10.85 2.59
CA PHE A 95 8.06 -9.76 2.06
C PHE A 95 7.77 -8.43 2.76
N TRP A 96 6.50 -8.01 2.80
CA TRP A 96 6.11 -6.72 3.40
C TRP A 96 6.36 -6.69 4.91
N PHE A 97 6.08 -7.79 5.61
CA PHE A 97 6.34 -7.90 7.05
C PHE A 97 7.83 -7.83 7.37
N HIS A 98 8.67 -8.50 6.58
CA HIS A 98 10.13 -8.42 6.74
C HIS A 98 10.64 -7.01 6.49
N LEU A 99 10.17 -6.36 5.42
CA LEU A 99 10.52 -4.98 5.10
C LEU A 99 10.11 -4.03 6.23
N TYR A 100 8.92 -4.21 6.79
CA TYR A 100 8.47 -3.48 7.97
C TYR A 100 9.40 -3.69 9.15
N LYS A 101 9.68 -4.94 9.53
CA LYS A 101 10.54 -5.28 10.68
C LYS A 101 11.92 -4.66 10.56
N ARG A 102 12.50 -4.63 9.35
CA ARG A 102 13.83 -4.09 9.09
C ARG A 102 13.89 -2.56 9.20
N TYR A 103 12.85 -1.85 8.77
CA TYR A 103 12.86 -0.38 8.66
C TYR A 103 11.97 0.35 9.68
N TYR A 104 11.19 -0.38 10.47
CA TYR A 104 10.34 0.20 11.50
C TYR A 104 11.16 0.95 12.56
N LYS A 105 10.70 2.15 12.89
CA LYS A 105 11.19 2.94 14.01
C LYS A 105 10.00 3.41 14.82
N PRO A 106 10.02 3.27 16.16
CA PRO A 106 8.94 3.78 16.99
C PRO A 106 8.89 5.30 16.89
N LEU A 107 7.72 5.85 16.57
CA LEU A 107 7.46 7.29 16.53
C LEU A 107 6.20 7.60 17.35
N PRO A 108 6.19 8.67 18.16
CA PRO A 108 5.06 8.98 19.04
C PRO A 108 3.78 9.35 18.26
N TYR A 109 3.92 9.92 17.07
CA TYR A 109 2.82 10.34 16.20
C TYR A 109 2.46 9.29 15.13
N LEU A 110 2.97 8.06 15.25
CA LEU A 110 2.61 6.99 14.31
C LEU A 110 1.17 6.51 14.60
N PRO A 111 0.29 6.48 13.58
CA PRO A 111 -1.06 5.95 13.74
C PRO A 111 -1.08 4.52 14.27
N GLU A 112 -2.08 4.19 15.07
CA GLU A 112 -2.21 2.90 15.75
C GLU A 112 -2.15 1.71 14.78
N ARG A 113 -2.86 1.80 13.64
CA ARG A 113 -2.87 0.76 12.60
C ARG A 113 -1.48 0.46 12.02
N LEU A 114 -0.54 1.40 12.12
CA LEU A 114 0.83 1.25 11.62
C LEU A 114 1.81 0.74 12.67
N ARG A 115 1.34 0.50 13.90
CA ARG A 115 2.17 -0.04 14.98
C ARG A 115 2.28 -1.57 14.88
N PRO A 116 3.33 -2.19 15.46
CA PRO A 116 3.60 -3.61 15.30
C PRO A 116 2.44 -4.51 15.73
N GLU A 117 1.65 -4.07 16.72
CA GLU A 117 0.48 -4.81 17.23
C GLU A 117 -0.59 -5.01 16.15
N CYS A 118 -0.71 -4.07 15.21
CA CYS A 118 -1.71 -4.11 14.13
C CYS A 118 -1.17 -4.71 12.83
N MET A 119 0.16 -4.82 12.67
CA MET A 119 0.81 -5.35 11.47
C MET A 119 0.84 -6.88 11.39
N VAL A 120 0.17 -7.57 12.32
CA VAL A 120 0.01 -9.03 12.32
C VAL A 120 -1.05 -9.49 11.31
N LEU A 121 -1.98 -8.61 10.93
CA LEU A 121 -3.01 -8.90 9.94
C LEU A 121 -2.45 -8.71 8.52
N LEU A 122 -2.56 -9.75 7.68
CA LEU A 122 -2.15 -9.70 6.27
C LEU A 122 -2.98 -8.68 5.47
N HIS A 123 -4.23 -8.47 5.86
CA HIS A 123 -5.15 -7.56 5.18
C HIS A 123 -4.61 -6.13 5.07
N GLY A 124 -4.30 -5.72 3.83
CA GLY A 124 -3.76 -4.43 3.47
C GLY A 124 -2.37 -4.14 4.05
N ILE A 125 -1.62 -5.18 4.43
CA ILE A 125 -0.29 -5.01 5.04
C ILE A 125 0.64 -4.23 4.12
N ARG A 126 0.58 -4.44 2.79
CA ARG A 126 1.39 -3.66 1.84
C ARG A 126 1.16 -2.16 1.99
N ALA A 127 -0.09 -1.72 2.03
CA ALA A 127 -0.42 -0.31 2.17
C ALA A 127 0.05 0.27 3.51
N CYS A 128 -0.11 -0.51 4.58
CA CYS A 128 0.32 -0.12 5.92
C CYS A 128 1.86 0.00 6.01
N VAL A 129 2.60 -0.91 5.40
CA VAL A 129 4.07 -0.86 5.37
C VAL A 129 4.56 0.32 4.54
N ILE A 130 4.01 0.54 3.34
CA ILE A 130 4.34 1.71 2.51
C ILE A 130 4.14 3.01 3.31
N ARG A 131 2.99 3.16 3.98
CA ARG A 131 2.73 4.32 4.84
C ARG A 131 3.76 4.46 5.94
N THR A 132 4.05 3.37 6.67
CA THR A 132 5.06 3.37 7.75
C THR A 132 6.41 3.85 7.25
N LEU A 133 6.85 3.38 6.08
CA LEU A 133 8.10 3.79 5.46
C LEU A 133 8.12 5.29 5.17
N HIS A 134 7.00 5.88 4.76
CA HIS A 134 6.91 7.33 4.58
C HIS A 134 7.00 8.11 5.89
N PHE A 135 6.46 7.59 7.00
CA PHE A 135 6.61 8.19 8.33
C PHE A 135 8.04 8.10 8.88
N THR A 136 8.77 7.04 8.55
CA THR A 136 10.03 6.67 9.22
C THR A 136 11.24 6.83 8.30
N TYR A 137 11.33 5.97 7.29
CA TYR A 137 12.46 5.86 6.37
C TYR A 137 12.56 7.06 5.42
N PHE A 138 11.52 7.30 4.61
CA PHE A 138 11.56 8.37 3.60
C PHE A 138 11.57 9.75 4.27
N SER A 139 10.80 9.98 5.34
CA SER A 139 10.86 11.24 6.08
C SER A 139 12.29 11.59 6.56
N SER A 140 13.13 10.59 6.85
CA SER A 140 14.52 10.82 7.23
C SER A 140 15.40 11.16 6.02
N LEU A 141 15.15 10.50 4.88
CA LEU A 141 15.87 10.72 3.62
C LEU A 141 15.51 12.08 2.98
N GLU A 142 14.25 12.49 3.05
CA GLU A 142 13.73 13.75 2.48
C GLU A 142 14.32 14.98 3.17
N LYS A 143 14.60 14.90 4.48
CA LYS A 143 15.28 15.96 5.24
C LYS A 143 16.69 16.25 4.72
N VAL A 144 17.32 15.28 4.06
CA VAL A 144 18.71 15.39 3.58
C VAL A 144 18.76 15.97 2.16
N ASN A 145 17.71 15.83 1.35
CA ASN A 145 17.85 15.91 -0.11
C ASN A 145 16.81 16.76 -0.89
N LYS A 146 15.91 17.52 -0.25
CA LYS A 146 14.78 18.10 -1.03
C LYS A 146 14.57 19.61 -0.94
N ASN A 147 14.44 20.18 -2.14
CA ASN A 147 13.80 21.47 -2.40
C ASN A 147 12.26 21.26 -2.46
N PRO A 148 11.49 21.87 -1.55
CA PRO A 148 10.04 21.65 -1.43
C PRO A 148 9.22 22.07 -2.66
N TYR A 149 9.79 22.87 -3.57
CA TYR A 149 9.10 23.36 -4.77
C TYR A 149 9.01 22.34 -5.91
N LEU A 150 9.91 21.35 -5.98
CA LEU A 150 9.95 20.38 -7.09
C LEU A 150 8.93 19.24 -6.97
N GLU A 151 8.33 19.06 -5.80
CA GLU A 151 7.46 17.90 -5.51
C GLU A 151 5.97 18.25 -5.43
N GLN A 152 5.63 19.52 -5.56
CA GLN A 152 4.23 19.92 -5.55
C GLN A 152 3.57 19.49 -6.85
N LYS A 153 2.80 18.40 -6.76
CA LYS A 153 1.91 18.00 -7.86
C LYS A 153 0.89 19.10 -8.11
N GLU A 154 0.77 19.48 -9.36
CA GLU A 154 -0.18 20.51 -9.76
C GLU A 154 -1.62 20.08 -9.48
N PRO A 155 -2.48 20.98 -8.97
CA PRO A 155 -3.91 20.72 -8.77
C PRO A 155 -4.62 20.23 -10.03
N HIS A 156 -4.15 20.61 -11.22
CA HIS A 156 -4.70 20.17 -12.50
C HIS A 156 -4.59 18.65 -12.71
N SER A 157 -3.63 17.98 -12.07
CA SER A 157 -3.49 16.51 -12.11
C SER A 157 -4.68 15.74 -11.52
N LEU A 158 -5.62 16.43 -10.89
CA LEU A 158 -6.81 15.85 -10.27
C LEU A 158 -8.06 15.89 -11.15
N VAL A 159 -7.97 16.49 -12.34
CA VAL A 159 -9.08 16.53 -13.30
C VAL A 159 -9.51 15.10 -13.69
N LYS A 160 -10.81 14.94 -13.96
CA LYS A 160 -11.51 13.66 -14.22
C LYS A 160 -11.62 12.71 -13.02
N ARG A 161 -11.36 13.18 -11.81
CA ARG A 161 -11.56 12.40 -10.57
C ARG A 161 -12.89 12.74 -9.89
N ARG A 162 -13.50 11.76 -9.25
CA ARG A 162 -14.75 11.92 -8.48
C ARG A 162 -14.44 12.41 -7.07
N CYS A 163 -15.11 13.45 -6.62
CA CYS A 163 -15.05 13.91 -5.24
C CYS A 163 -15.82 12.94 -4.35
N CYS A 164 -15.13 12.17 -3.51
CA CYS A 164 -15.75 11.22 -2.59
C CYS A 164 -16.16 11.90 -1.28
N LEU A 165 -15.38 12.88 -0.85
CA LEU A 165 -15.56 13.54 0.43
C LEU A 165 -14.98 14.96 0.36
N MET A 166 -15.67 15.90 1.00
CA MET A 166 -15.14 17.23 1.26
C MET A 166 -15.34 17.59 2.72
N TRP A 167 -14.40 18.35 3.27
CA TRP A 167 -14.49 18.92 4.61
C TRP A 167 -13.60 20.16 4.70
N HIS A 168 -13.76 20.92 5.78
CA HIS A 168 -12.92 22.06 6.07
C HIS A 168 -12.57 22.12 7.56
N LYS A 169 -11.45 22.76 7.87
CA LYS A 169 -10.94 22.92 9.24
C LYS A 169 -10.44 24.34 9.45
N LYS A 170 -10.76 24.93 10.59
CA LYS A 170 -10.16 26.20 11.05
C LYS A 170 -8.76 25.92 11.61
N GLY A 171 -7.76 26.61 11.08
CA GLY A 171 -6.42 26.71 11.65
C GLY A 171 -6.27 27.96 12.52
N GLU A 172 -5.04 28.27 12.92
CA GLU A 172 -4.75 29.48 13.72
C GLU A 172 -5.08 30.75 12.94
N ASN A 173 -4.47 30.92 11.75
CA ASN A 173 -4.61 32.11 10.91
C ASN A 173 -5.21 31.81 9.52
N HIS A 174 -5.58 30.56 9.25
CA HIS A 174 -6.00 30.11 7.93
C HIS A 174 -7.16 29.11 8.02
N TRP A 175 -7.89 28.98 6.91
CA TRP A 175 -8.89 27.95 6.69
C TRP A 175 -8.38 26.91 5.71
N PHE A 176 -8.54 25.63 6.06
CA PHE A 176 -8.15 24.52 5.21
C PHE A 176 -9.38 23.88 4.62
N TYR A 177 -9.42 23.76 3.30
CA TYR A 177 -10.43 23.02 2.55
C TYR A 177 -9.80 21.75 1.99
N TYR A 178 -10.54 20.65 2.06
CA TYR A 178 -10.07 19.36 1.61
C TYR A 178 -11.07 18.72 0.67
N PHE A 179 -10.57 18.20 -0.45
CA PHE A 179 -11.36 17.45 -1.43
C PHE A 179 -10.67 16.11 -1.67
N LYS A 180 -11.28 15.02 -1.22
CA LYS A 180 -10.81 13.67 -1.50
C LYS A 180 -11.34 13.24 -2.86
N LEU A 181 -10.43 13.05 -3.80
CA LEU A 181 -10.71 12.81 -5.22
C LEU A 181 -10.20 11.43 -5.63
N LYS A 182 -11.12 10.55 -6.04
CA LYS A 182 -10.82 9.18 -6.47
C LYS A 182 -10.83 9.09 -7.99
N ASP A 183 -9.82 8.42 -8.53
CA ASP A 183 -9.78 8.12 -9.96
C ASP A 183 -10.93 7.19 -10.36
N ILE A 184 -11.62 7.54 -11.45
CA ILE A 184 -12.76 6.78 -11.98
C ILE A 184 -12.30 5.84 -13.10
N SER A 185 -11.21 6.18 -13.80
CA SER A 185 -10.70 5.42 -14.95
C SER A 185 -10.28 4.00 -14.55
N SER A 186 -9.75 3.84 -13.34
CA SER A 186 -9.32 2.52 -12.83
C SER A 186 -10.46 1.53 -12.61
N ASN A 187 -11.70 1.99 -12.44
CA ASN A 187 -12.83 1.12 -12.14
C ASN A 187 -13.35 0.37 -13.37
N VAL A 188 -13.00 0.81 -14.59
CA VAL A 188 -13.44 0.19 -15.85
C VAL A 188 -12.57 -1.03 -16.22
N ASN A 189 -11.32 -1.06 -15.77
CA ASN A 189 -10.37 -2.13 -16.14
C ASN A 189 -10.42 -3.32 -15.18
N ASN A 190 -10.77 -3.12 -13.90
CA ASN A 190 -10.84 -4.22 -12.93
C ASN A 190 -12.05 -5.14 -13.15
N THR A 191 -13.16 -4.64 -13.70
CA THR A 191 -14.37 -5.43 -13.93
C THR A 191 -14.24 -6.42 -15.09
N LYS A 192 -13.21 -6.32 -15.92
CA LYS A 192 -12.98 -7.26 -17.04
C LYS A 192 -12.24 -8.53 -16.64
N ASN A 193 -11.64 -8.60 -15.46
CA ASN A 193 -10.84 -9.75 -15.04
C ASN A 193 -11.59 -10.73 -14.12
N ASN A 194 -12.84 -10.44 -13.71
CA ASN A 194 -13.63 -11.35 -12.87
C ASN A 194 -14.42 -12.42 -13.66
N CYS A 195 -14.13 -12.59 -14.94
CA CYS A 195 -14.78 -13.60 -15.79
C CYS A 195 -13.75 -14.61 -16.34
N ILE A 196 -12.91 -15.20 -15.49
CA ILE A 196 -12.07 -16.34 -15.89
C ILE A 196 -12.22 -17.45 -14.83
N SER A 197 -13.13 -18.37 -15.15
CA SER A 197 -13.14 -19.81 -14.88
C SER A 197 -12.55 -20.36 -13.58
N ASN A 198 -13.42 -21.07 -12.85
CA ASN A 198 -13.10 -22.10 -11.86
C ASN A 198 -11.95 -23.03 -12.32
N ILE A 199 -10.75 -22.85 -11.77
CA ILE A 199 -9.64 -23.81 -11.87
C ILE A 199 -9.08 -24.03 -10.44
N ILE A 200 -9.37 -25.21 -9.91
CA ILE A 200 -8.66 -26.03 -8.90
C ILE A 200 -8.01 -25.29 -7.69
N ASN A 201 -8.80 -25.17 -6.62
CA ASN A 201 -8.61 -25.17 -5.16
C ASN A 201 -7.24 -24.98 -4.42
N GLU A 202 -6.08 -24.82 -5.05
CA GLU A 202 -4.82 -24.46 -4.35
C GLU A 202 -4.29 -23.09 -4.80
N GLU A 203 -4.23 -22.83 -6.11
CA GLU A 203 -3.88 -21.50 -6.64
C GLU A 203 -4.89 -20.42 -6.21
N PHE A 204 -6.16 -20.81 -6.00
CA PHE A 204 -7.20 -19.90 -5.52
C PHE A 204 -6.91 -19.39 -4.10
N HIS A 205 -6.39 -20.25 -3.21
CA HIS A 205 -6.09 -19.86 -1.83
C HIS A 205 -4.86 -18.96 -1.76
N GLU A 206 -3.80 -19.29 -2.52
CA GLU A 206 -2.62 -18.42 -2.63
C GLU A 206 -2.97 -17.05 -3.24
N ASN A 207 -3.75 -17.02 -4.31
CA ASN A 207 -4.19 -15.78 -4.93
C ASN A 207 -5.02 -14.91 -3.97
N ASN A 208 -5.93 -15.52 -3.21
CA ASN A 208 -6.72 -14.80 -2.21
C ASN A 208 -5.82 -14.18 -1.10
N MET A 209 -4.82 -14.91 -0.61
CA MET A 209 -3.85 -14.38 0.37
C MET A 209 -3.03 -13.21 -0.21
N LEU A 210 -2.59 -13.29 -1.48
CA LEU A 210 -1.87 -12.21 -2.15
C LEU A 210 -2.78 -10.99 -2.40
N GLU A 211 -4.06 -11.21 -2.66
CA GLU A 211 -5.06 -10.15 -2.80
C GLU A 211 -5.28 -9.44 -1.47
N GLU A 212 -5.45 -10.18 -0.37
CA GLU A 212 -5.58 -9.61 0.97
C GLU A 212 -4.42 -8.67 1.30
N VAL A 213 -3.18 -9.09 1.01
CA VAL A 213 -1.98 -8.27 1.21
C VAL A 213 -2.02 -6.95 0.44
N ALA A 214 -2.58 -6.98 -0.77
CA ALA A 214 -2.63 -5.84 -1.69
C ALA A 214 -3.81 -4.88 -1.45
N ILE A 215 -4.79 -5.24 -0.62
CA ILE A 215 -5.97 -4.40 -0.38
C ILE A 215 -5.57 -3.00 0.12
N ASN A 216 -6.09 -1.99 -0.57
CA ASN A 216 -5.95 -0.59 -0.16
C ASN A 216 -7.22 0.18 -0.56
N PRO A 217 -8.11 0.53 0.38
CA PRO A 217 -9.32 1.29 0.07
C PRO A 217 -9.02 2.71 -0.45
N GLU A 218 -7.83 3.23 -0.12
CA GLU A 218 -7.34 4.53 -0.57
C GLU A 218 -6.58 4.47 -1.90
N ASN A 219 -6.53 3.30 -2.54
CA ASN A 219 -5.90 3.19 -3.83
C ASN A 219 -6.56 4.14 -4.84
N ASN A 220 -5.75 4.84 -5.61
CA ASN A 220 -6.15 5.88 -6.56
C ASN A 220 -6.88 7.10 -5.94
N CYS A 221 -6.93 7.22 -4.62
CA CYS A 221 -7.39 8.43 -3.94
C CYS A 221 -6.24 9.44 -3.81
N ARG A 222 -6.57 10.71 -4.00
CA ARG A 222 -5.71 11.86 -3.69
C ARG A 222 -6.54 12.92 -2.98
N ILE A 223 -5.90 13.74 -2.15
CA ILE A 223 -6.56 14.87 -1.52
C ILE A 223 -5.99 16.16 -2.08
N LEU A 224 -6.88 17.05 -2.52
CA LEU A 224 -6.55 18.45 -2.70
C LEU A 224 -6.77 19.18 -1.38
N ARG A 225 -5.69 19.71 -0.80
CA ARG A 225 -5.75 20.64 0.32
C ARG A 225 -5.56 22.06 -0.21
N VAL A 226 -6.52 22.93 0.07
CA VAL A 226 -6.46 24.36 -0.26
C VAL A 226 -6.40 25.15 1.03
N THR A 227 -5.44 26.04 1.16
CA THR A 227 -5.27 26.93 2.31
C THR A 227 -5.74 28.32 1.92
N CYS A 228 -6.71 28.86 2.64
CA CYS A 228 -7.26 30.19 2.42
C CYS A 228 -7.08 31.07 3.66
N LEU A 229 -6.97 32.39 3.47
CA LEU A 229 -6.94 33.36 4.58
C LEU A 229 -8.28 33.40 5.33
N ASN A 230 -9.37 33.43 4.57
CA ASN A 230 -10.71 33.63 5.11
C ASN A 230 -11.61 32.42 4.86
N TYR A 231 -12.63 32.28 5.71
CA TYR A 231 -13.69 31.32 5.48
C TYR A 231 -14.58 31.76 4.31
N GLY A 232 -14.75 30.87 3.34
CA GLY A 232 -15.81 30.91 2.34
C GLY A 232 -16.74 29.71 2.49
N MET A 233 -18.05 29.95 2.42
CA MET A 233 -19.03 28.88 2.30
C MET A 233 -18.98 28.33 0.86
N ILE A 234 -18.91 27.01 0.72
CA ILE A 234 -18.81 26.34 -0.58
C ILE A 234 -19.94 25.32 -0.76
N PRO A 235 -20.44 25.12 -1.99
CA PRO A 235 -21.47 24.13 -2.26
C PRO A 235 -20.95 22.71 -2.04
N LEU A 236 -21.86 21.79 -1.71
CA LEU A 236 -21.55 20.37 -1.63
C LEU A 236 -21.28 19.82 -3.03
N VAL A 237 -20.13 19.15 -3.19
CA VAL A 237 -19.69 18.58 -4.47
C VAL A 237 -19.39 17.09 -4.39
N ASN A 238 -19.85 16.42 -3.34
CA ASN A 238 -19.72 14.97 -3.18
C ASN A 238 -20.34 14.24 -4.38
N SER A 239 -19.70 13.16 -4.81
CA SER A 239 -20.02 12.35 -5.98
C SER A 239 -19.89 13.05 -7.34
N LEU A 240 -19.55 14.34 -7.41
CA LEU A 240 -19.31 15.04 -8.67
C LEU A 240 -17.88 14.82 -9.18
N ILE A 241 -17.71 14.97 -10.48
CA ILE A 241 -16.43 14.80 -11.19
C ILE A 241 -15.79 16.17 -11.39
N LEU A 242 -14.52 16.31 -10.98
CA LEU A 242 -13.73 17.52 -11.21
C LEU A 242 -13.40 17.63 -12.70
N GLN A 243 -13.94 18.64 -13.38
CA GLN A 243 -13.79 18.86 -14.82
C GLN A 243 -12.63 19.79 -15.17
N SER A 244 -12.41 20.83 -14.36
CA SER A 244 -11.28 21.72 -14.53
C SER A 244 -10.91 22.40 -13.22
N VAL A 245 -9.64 22.80 -13.17
CA VAL A 245 -9.06 23.58 -12.08
C VAL A 245 -8.46 24.83 -12.71
N LYS A 246 -8.82 26.01 -12.21
CA LYS A 246 -8.26 27.28 -12.66
C LYS A 246 -7.84 28.11 -11.46
N MET A 247 -6.67 28.73 -11.53
CA MET A 247 -6.21 29.72 -10.57
C MET A 247 -6.23 31.09 -11.25
N ASP A 248 -6.90 32.05 -10.64
CA ASP A 248 -6.90 33.45 -11.07
C ASP A 248 -6.59 34.39 -9.90
N LEU A 249 -6.58 35.69 -10.17
CA LEU A 249 -6.40 36.72 -9.16
C LEU A 249 -7.76 37.34 -8.81
N SER A 250 -7.99 37.59 -7.53
CA SER A 250 -9.16 38.30 -7.04
C SER A 250 -9.23 39.72 -7.62
N PRO A 251 -10.41 40.33 -7.75
CA PRO A 251 -10.53 41.75 -8.10
C PRO A 251 -9.63 42.63 -7.24
N GLY A 252 -8.82 43.47 -7.86
CA GLY A 252 -7.78 44.26 -7.19
C GLY A 252 -6.45 43.53 -6.96
N PHE A 253 -6.28 42.33 -7.51
CA PHE A 253 -5.03 41.55 -7.57
C PHE A 253 -4.36 41.23 -6.22
N LYS A 254 -5.11 41.33 -5.12
CA LYS A 254 -4.55 41.16 -3.77
C LYS A 254 -4.31 39.70 -3.37
N HIS A 255 -5.12 38.78 -3.90
CA HIS A 255 -5.03 37.37 -3.53
C HIS A 255 -5.32 36.44 -4.70
N HIS A 256 -4.83 35.20 -4.62
CA HIS A 256 -5.23 34.16 -5.56
C HIS A 256 -6.65 33.67 -5.24
N ARG A 257 -7.32 33.18 -6.28
CA ARG A 257 -8.63 32.58 -6.21
C ARG A 257 -8.65 31.31 -7.05
N LEU A 258 -9.14 30.23 -6.44
CA LEU A 258 -9.18 28.91 -7.03
C LEU A 258 -10.61 28.58 -7.46
N HIS A 259 -10.75 28.20 -8.72
CA HIS A 259 -11.97 27.72 -9.32
C HIS A 259 -11.88 26.21 -9.53
N LEU A 260 -12.79 25.47 -8.90
CA LEU A 260 -12.97 24.04 -9.12
C LEU A 260 -14.33 23.82 -9.76
N ASN A 261 -14.31 23.34 -11.00
CA ASN A 261 -15.51 23.11 -11.80
C ASN A 261 -15.89 21.64 -11.70
N PHE A 262 -17.08 21.35 -11.19
CA PHE A 262 -17.60 20.01 -11.01
C PHE A 262 -18.80 19.74 -11.91
N SER A 263 -18.94 18.48 -12.37
CA SER A 263 -20.10 18.04 -13.13
C SER A 263 -20.51 16.62 -12.75
N SER A 264 -21.79 16.31 -12.91
CA SER A 264 -22.34 14.96 -12.76
C SER A 264 -21.83 14.00 -13.84
N ASN A 265 -21.56 14.49 -15.05
CA ASN A 265 -21.22 13.68 -16.22
C ASN A 265 -19.75 13.83 -16.59
N TYR A 266 -19.13 12.74 -17.05
CA TYR A 266 -17.70 12.72 -17.43
C TYR A 266 -17.40 13.60 -18.64
N SER A 267 -18.33 13.69 -19.59
CA SER A 267 -18.21 14.39 -20.87
C SER A 267 -18.84 15.79 -20.90
N SER A 268 -19.44 16.25 -19.80
CA SER A 268 -20.09 17.56 -19.80
C SER A 268 -19.06 18.68 -19.96
N LYS A 269 -19.27 19.53 -20.96
CA LYS A 269 -18.51 20.77 -21.16
C LYS A 269 -18.99 21.90 -20.24
N VAL A 270 -20.21 21.79 -19.72
CA VAL A 270 -20.80 22.78 -18.82
C VAL A 270 -20.66 22.28 -17.37
N PRO A 271 -20.00 23.05 -16.49
CA PRO A 271 -19.93 22.70 -15.08
C PRO A 271 -21.31 22.84 -14.44
N THR A 272 -21.71 21.83 -13.69
CA THR A 272 -22.97 21.84 -12.92
C THR A 272 -22.79 22.65 -11.64
N HIS A 273 -21.61 22.55 -11.01
CA HIS A 273 -21.27 23.27 -9.79
C HIS A 273 -19.89 23.89 -9.91
N VAL A 274 -19.77 25.14 -9.47
CA VAL A 274 -18.50 25.86 -9.42
C VAL A 274 -18.20 26.17 -7.96
N VAL A 275 -17.06 25.68 -7.47
CA VAL A 275 -16.53 26.04 -6.15
C VAL A 275 -15.48 27.12 -6.37
N ILE A 276 -15.68 28.27 -5.72
CA ILE A 276 -14.76 29.41 -5.79
C ILE A 276 -14.21 29.66 -4.39
N LEU A 277 -12.90 29.46 -4.23
CA LEU A 277 -12.18 29.77 -2.99
C LEU A 277 -11.33 31.01 -3.21
N SER A 278 -11.59 32.07 -2.44
CA SER A 278 -10.84 33.33 -2.53
C SER A 278 -9.83 33.44 -1.38
N GLY A 279 -8.75 34.20 -1.59
CA GLY A 279 -7.73 34.35 -0.54
C GLY A 279 -6.82 33.12 -0.44
N VAL A 280 -6.58 32.41 -1.54
CA VAL A 280 -5.79 31.18 -1.57
C VAL A 280 -4.31 31.51 -1.37
N VAL A 281 -3.72 30.85 -0.38
CA VAL A 281 -2.30 30.98 -0.01
C VAL A 281 -1.49 29.79 -0.53
N ASP A 282 -2.06 28.59 -0.47
CA ASP A 282 -1.37 27.34 -0.82
C ASP A 282 -2.37 26.31 -1.37
N CYS A 283 -1.89 25.49 -2.31
CA CYS A 283 -2.61 24.34 -2.87
C CYS A 283 -1.68 23.13 -2.89
N LYS A 284 -2.00 22.10 -2.12
CA LYS A 284 -1.21 20.87 -2.05
C LYS A 284 -2.04 19.65 -2.45
N VAL A 285 -1.52 18.87 -3.38
CA VAL A 285 -2.04 17.53 -3.68
C VAL A 285 -1.31 16.50 -2.82
N ILE A 286 -2.06 15.69 -2.09
CA ILE A 286 -1.55 14.73 -1.11
C ILE A 286 -1.95 13.32 -1.57
N ASP A 287 -0.96 12.46 -1.80
CA ASP A 287 -1.19 11.04 -2.11
C ASP A 287 -1.56 10.25 -0.85
N TRP A 288 -2.22 9.11 -1.04
CA TRP A 288 -2.70 8.25 0.05
C TRP A 288 -1.60 7.74 0.99
N TRP A 289 -0.34 7.65 0.56
CA TRP A 289 0.76 7.17 1.41
C TRP A 289 1.42 8.28 2.23
N HIS A 290 1.11 9.54 1.95
CA HIS A 290 1.79 10.69 2.53
C HIS A 290 1.41 10.85 4.01
N PRO A 291 2.35 11.19 4.93
CA PRO A 291 2.08 11.28 6.37
C PRO A 291 0.96 12.24 6.77
N CYS A 292 0.80 13.36 6.05
CA CYS A 292 -0.31 14.32 6.24
C CYS A 292 -1.66 13.88 5.63
N TYR A 293 -1.75 12.69 5.04
CA TYR A 293 -3.04 12.16 4.56
C TYR A 293 -3.89 11.74 5.78
N PRO A 294 -5.15 12.21 5.90
CA PRO A 294 -6.04 11.85 6.99
C PRO A 294 -6.60 10.45 6.77
N HIS A 295 -6.02 9.49 7.46
CA HIS A 295 -6.50 8.12 7.45
C HIS A 295 -7.53 7.90 8.54
N HIS A 296 -8.66 7.30 8.15
CA HIS A 296 -9.61 6.75 9.10
C HIS A 296 -9.11 5.35 9.41
N ASP A 297 -8.08 5.26 10.25
CA ASP A 297 -7.54 3.98 10.72
C ASP A 297 -8.53 3.37 11.73
N ARG A 298 -9.76 3.08 11.29
CA ARG A 298 -10.72 2.28 12.06
C ARG A 298 -10.28 0.83 11.95
N VAL A 299 -10.07 0.20 13.10
CA VAL A 299 -9.97 -1.26 13.18
C VAL A 299 -11.19 -1.82 12.48
N ILE A 300 -10.99 -2.57 11.38
CA ILE A 300 -12.06 -3.43 10.88
C ILE A 300 -12.16 -4.50 11.96
N ASP A 301 -13.17 -4.39 12.82
CA ASP A 301 -13.58 -5.47 13.70
C ASP A 301 -14.11 -6.59 12.80
N ILE A 302 -13.20 -7.37 12.21
CA ILE A 302 -13.55 -8.69 11.71
C ILE A 302 -13.81 -9.49 12.98
N PRO A 303 -15.06 -9.95 13.23
CA PRO A 303 -15.31 -10.81 14.37
C PRO A 303 -14.42 -12.04 14.16
N LEU A 304 -13.51 -12.29 15.10
CA LEU A 304 -12.84 -13.59 15.17
C LEU A 304 -13.95 -14.65 15.23
N PRO A 305 -13.89 -15.72 14.41
CA PRO A 305 -14.86 -16.79 14.52
C PRO A 305 -14.84 -17.28 15.96
N THR A 306 -15.99 -17.16 16.63
CA THR A 306 -16.21 -17.67 17.96
C THR A 306 -15.87 -19.15 17.90
N VAL A 307 -14.91 -19.59 18.72
CA VAL A 307 -14.65 -21.02 18.91
C VAL A 307 -15.90 -21.57 19.58
N GLU A 308 -16.80 -22.16 18.80
CA GLU A 308 -17.88 -22.98 19.33
C GLU A 308 -17.23 -24.13 20.09
N SER A 309 -17.44 -24.10 21.41
CA SER A 309 -17.12 -25.18 22.32
C SER A 309 -17.94 -26.41 21.93
N TRP A 310 -17.26 -27.43 21.40
CA TRP A 310 -17.81 -28.78 21.39
C TRP A 310 -17.64 -29.37 22.79
N ASP A 311 -18.57 -29.06 23.68
CA ASP A 311 -18.82 -29.80 24.91
C ASP A 311 -20.32 -30.08 25.00
N SER A 312 -20.73 -31.24 24.48
CA SER A 312 -21.87 -32.07 24.90
C SER A 312 -21.74 -33.44 24.25
#